data_AF-A0A8J8K457-F1
#
_entry.id   AF-A0A8J8K457-F1
#
_cell.length_a   1.000
_cell.length_b   1.000
_cell.length_c   1.000
_cell.angle_alpha   90.00
_cell.angle_beta   90.00
_cell.angle_gamma   90.00
#
_symmetry.space_group_name_H-M   'P 1'
#
loop_
_entity.id
_entity.type
_entity.pdbx_description
1 polymer ?
#
loop_
_entity_poly.entity_id
_entity_poly.type
_entity_poly.pdbx_seq_one_letter_code
_entity_poly.pdbx_strand_id
1 'polypeptide(L)'
;MYTHKSGEFPKRIRASANDNLNYLLRSGTDQQINFIFHLNGYIDSERMKKTVRLTMDAEPVLGCKYVINRKRTYWERRDDLDELNYFTLIKSDNPEAEIIKIVLYQIDPSVESIIQIKIIRTAF
;
A
#
# COMPACT_ATOMS: atom_id res chain seq x y z
N MET A 1 -15.92 -3.91 -16.95
CA MET A 1 -16.28 -2.86 -15.98
C MET A 1 -17.39 -3.40 -15.11
N TYR A 2 -17.17 -3.56 -13.80
CA TYR A 2 -18.21 -3.95 -12.86
C TYR A 2 -18.81 -2.68 -12.25
N THR A 3 -20.05 -2.38 -12.61
CA THR A 3 -20.85 -1.31 -11.99
C THR A 3 -21.35 -1.81 -10.65
N HIS A 4 -20.67 -1.43 -9.57
CA HIS A 4 -21.19 -1.62 -8.22
C HIS A 4 -22.18 -0.49 -7.89
N LYS A 5 -23.31 -0.84 -7.26
CA LYS A 5 -24.20 0.15 -6.63
C LYS A 5 -23.42 0.85 -5.52
N SER A 6 -23.54 2.17 -5.46
CA SER A 6 -22.90 3.03 -4.47
C SER A 6 -23.13 2.52 -3.04
N GLY A 7 -22.06 2.21 -2.31
CA GLY A 7 -22.09 2.02 -0.85
C GLY A 7 -21.55 0.69 -0.33
N GLU A 8 -21.52 -0.38 -1.15
CA GLU A 8 -21.01 -1.69 -0.71
C GLU A 8 -19.96 -2.22 -1.68
N PHE A 9 -18.71 -2.29 -1.19
CA PHE A 9 -17.62 -2.88 -1.94
C PHE A 9 -17.64 -4.41 -1.81
N PRO A 10 -17.35 -5.14 -2.90
CA PRO A 10 -17.27 -6.59 -2.83
C PRO A 10 -16.17 -6.99 -1.85
N LYS A 11 -16.50 -7.84 -0.86
CA LYS A 11 -15.53 -8.39 0.09
C LYS A 11 -14.38 -9.15 -0.60
N ARG A 12 -14.63 -9.65 -1.81
CA ARG A 12 -13.65 -10.37 -2.64
C ARG A 12 -13.71 -9.89 -4.08
N ILE A 13 -12.57 -9.51 -4.61
CA ILE A 13 -12.38 -9.12 -6.01
C ILE A 13 -11.51 -10.19 -6.66
N ARG A 14 -11.96 -10.77 -7.77
CA ARG A 14 -11.18 -11.79 -8.47
C ARG A 14 -9.84 -11.18 -8.95
N ALA A 15 -8.74 -11.88 -8.68
CA ALA A 15 -7.43 -11.50 -9.20
C ALA A 15 -7.40 -11.66 -10.73
N SER A 16 -6.89 -10.63 -11.40
CA SER A 16 -6.69 -10.65 -12.85
C SER A 16 -5.53 -11.58 -13.25
N ALA A 17 -5.39 -11.87 -14.55
CA ALA A 17 -4.22 -12.61 -15.04
C ALA A 17 -2.91 -11.85 -14.74
N ASN A 18 -2.94 -10.52 -14.85
CA ASN A 18 -1.79 -9.66 -14.53
C ASN A 18 -1.47 -9.68 -13.04
N ASP A 19 -2.47 -9.69 -12.16
CA ASP A 19 -2.25 -9.78 -10.70
C ASP A 19 -1.53 -11.09 -10.34
N ASN A 20 -1.95 -12.19 -10.98
CA ASN A 20 -1.33 -13.50 -10.79
C ASN A 20 0.12 -13.53 -11.31
N LEU A 21 0.36 -12.96 -12.49
CA LEU A 21 1.70 -12.89 -13.07
C LEU A 21 2.63 -12.03 -12.21
N ASN A 22 2.16 -10.86 -11.77
CA ASN A 22 2.88 -9.99 -10.86
C ASN A 22 3.26 -10.74 -9.58
N TYR A 23 2.27 -11.36 -8.92
CA TYR A 23 2.52 -12.14 -7.71
C TYR A 23 3.56 -13.26 -7.92
N LEU A 24 3.52 -13.97 -9.05
CA LEU A 24 4.47 -15.05 -9.36
C LEU A 24 5.90 -14.53 -9.54
N LEU A 25 6.07 -13.36 -10.16
CA LEU A 25 7.37 -12.78 -10.51
C LEU A 25 7.95 -11.85 -9.43
N ARG A 26 7.22 -11.64 -8.31
CA ARG A 26 7.55 -10.64 -7.27
C ARG A 26 8.92 -10.80 -6.64
N SER A 27 9.45 -12.03 -6.54
CA SER A 27 10.75 -12.30 -5.91
C SER A 27 11.95 -11.97 -6.80
N GLY A 28 11.73 -11.68 -8.09
CA GLY A 28 12.81 -11.43 -9.06
C GLY A 28 12.65 -10.17 -9.89
N THR A 29 11.57 -9.40 -9.68
CA THR A 29 11.31 -8.16 -10.41
C THR A 29 10.75 -7.11 -9.47
N ASP A 30 11.23 -5.86 -9.60
CA ASP A 30 10.59 -4.73 -8.94
C ASP A 30 9.31 -4.37 -9.69
N GLN A 31 8.17 -4.58 -9.02
CA GLN A 31 6.83 -4.30 -9.53
C GLN A 31 6.15 -3.19 -8.75
N GLN A 32 6.89 -2.54 -7.83
CA GLN A 32 6.37 -1.49 -7.00
C GLN A 32 6.46 -0.15 -7.71
N ILE A 33 5.41 0.65 -7.57
CA ILE A 33 5.40 2.01 -8.08
C ILE A 33 5.85 2.91 -6.92
N ASN A 34 7.05 3.47 -7.03
CA ASN A 34 7.61 4.39 -6.05
C ASN A 34 7.44 5.85 -6.50
N PHE A 35 6.95 6.70 -5.61
CA PHE A 35 6.91 8.15 -5.79
C PHE A 35 7.65 8.83 -4.65
N ILE A 36 8.59 9.73 -5.00
CA ILE A 36 9.36 10.50 -4.04
C ILE A 36 9.05 11.97 -4.26
N PHE A 37 8.56 12.65 -3.22
CA PHE A 37 8.23 14.06 -3.27
C PHE A 37 9.09 14.84 -2.29
N HIS A 38 9.74 15.88 -2.78
CA HIS A 38 10.42 16.87 -1.94
C HIS A 38 9.47 18.06 -1.77
N LEU A 39 9.15 18.40 -0.53
CA LEU A 39 8.20 19.46 -0.19
C LEU A 39 8.89 20.51 0.66
N ASN A 40 8.69 21.78 0.31
CA ASN A 40 9.28 22.92 1.00
C ASN A 40 8.50 23.34 2.27
N GLY A 41 7.85 22.39 2.94
CA GLY A 41 6.97 22.67 4.06
C GLY A 41 6.70 21.44 4.92
N TYR A 42 5.95 21.64 5.99
CA TYR A 42 5.69 20.60 6.98
C TYR A 42 4.34 19.93 6.74
N ILE A 43 4.35 18.63 6.46
CA ILE A 43 3.12 17.82 6.46
C ILE A 43 2.74 17.46 7.89
N ASP A 44 1.49 17.74 8.26
CA ASP A 44 0.85 17.14 9.43
C ASP A 44 0.72 15.63 9.23
N SER A 45 1.49 14.86 10.01
CA SER A 45 1.58 13.41 9.88
C SER A 45 0.28 12.70 10.25
N GLU A 46 -0.45 13.19 11.25
CA GLU A 46 -1.70 12.55 11.69
C GLU A 46 -2.80 12.80 10.66
N ARG A 47 -2.87 14.02 10.13
CA ARG A 47 -3.80 14.33 9.04
C ARG A 47 -3.49 13.53 7.78
N MET A 48 -2.21 13.34 7.44
CA MET A 48 -1.81 12.48 6.33
C MET A 48 -2.19 11.03 6.58
N LYS A 49 -1.87 10.47 7.75
CA LYS A 49 -2.24 9.09 8.13
C LYS A 49 -3.74 8.84 7.98
N LYS A 50 -4.56 9.75 8.53
CA LYS A 50 -6.02 9.69 8.41
C LYS A 50 -6.49 9.76 6.96
N THR A 51 -5.86 10.61 6.14
CA THR A 51 -6.19 10.73 4.71
C THR A 51 -5.92 9.44 3.97
N VAL A 52 -4.75 8.81 4.19
CA VAL A 52 -4.41 7.51 3.57
C VAL A 52 -5.42 6.43 3.95
N ARG A 53 -5.82 6.39 5.22
CA ARG A 53 -6.83 5.45 5.71
C ARG A 53 -8.19 5.65 5.03
N LEU A 54 -8.62 6.89 4.84
CA LEU A 54 -9.85 7.21 4.09
C LEU A 54 -9.73 6.84 2.60
N THR A 55 -8.55 7.04 1.99
CA THR A 55 -8.30 6.60 0.61
C THR A 55 -8.44 5.09 0.46
N MET A 56 -8.06 4.29 1.46
CA MET A 56 -8.29 2.84 1.42
C MET A 56 -9.78 2.48 1.46
N ASP A 57 -10.65 3.31 2.03
CA ASP A 57 -12.11 3.12 1.94
C ASP A 57 -12.66 3.60 0.60
N ALA A 58 -12.13 4.72 0.07
CA ALA A 58 -12.57 5.27 -1.20
C ALA A 58 -12.16 4.39 -2.40
N GLU A 59 -10.96 3.82 -2.38
CA GLU A 59 -10.42 2.94 -3.41
C GLU A 59 -10.24 1.51 -2.89
N PRO A 60 -11.20 0.60 -3.16
CA PRO A 60 -11.34 -0.66 -2.43
C PRO A 60 -10.12 -1.57 -2.48
N VAL A 61 -9.43 -1.59 -3.62
CA VAL A 61 -8.27 -2.46 -3.85
C VAL A 61 -7.10 -2.11 -2.91
N LEU A 62 -6.96 -0.84 -2.52
CA LEU A 62 -5.88 -0.37 -1.65
C LEU A 62 -6.03 -0.87 -0.20
N GLY A 63 -7.24 -1.23 0.21
CA GLY A 63 -7.50 -1.86 1.50
C GLY A 63 -7.72 -3.37 1.41
N CYS A 64 -7.22 -4.03 0.35
CA CYS A 64 -7.29 -5.48 0.21
C CYS A 64 -5.93 -6.16 0.46
N LYS A 65 -5.97 -7.47 0.71
CA LYS A 65 -4.82 -8.37 0.65
C LYS A 65 -4.98 -9.40 -0.46
N TYR A 66 -3.86 -9.86 -1.00
CA TYR A 66 -3.84 -10.93 -1.98
C TYR A 66 -3.95 -12.30 -1.30
N VAL A 67 -4.97 -13.08 -1.63
CA VAL A 67 -5.22 -14.39 -1.04
C VAL A 67 -5.01 -15.50 -2.06
N ILE A 68 -4.12 -16.43 -1.74
CA ILE A 68 -3.93 -17.67 -2.50
C ILE A 68 -4.86 -18.73 -1.94
N ASN A 69 -5.79 -19.20 -2.76
CA ASN A 69 -6.64 -20.34 -2.45
C ASN A 69 -6.50 -21.40 -3.54
N ARG A 70 -6.59 -22.68 -3.16
CA ARG A 70 -6.43 -23.85 -4.05
C ARG A 70 -7.24 -23.77 -5.35
N LYS A 71 -8.42 -23.14 -5.33
CA LYS A 71 -9.29 -23.03 -6.50
C LYS A 71 -9.01 -21.80 -7.35
N ARG A 72 -8.86 -20.62 -6.72
CA ARG A 72 -8.65 -19.32 -7.39
C ARG A 72 -8.05 -18.31 -6.43
N THR A 73 -7.20 -17.42 -6.95
CA THR A 73 -6.66 -16.24 -6.25
C THR A 73 -7.65 -15.07 -6.31
N TYR A 74 -7.62 -14.22 -5.27
CA TYR A 74 -8.48 -13.04 -5.18
C TYR A 74 -7.88 -12.01 -4.23
N TRP A 75 -8.31 -10.77 -4.37
CA TRP A 75 -8.12 -9.70 -3.40
C TRP A 75 -9.25 -9.74 -2.38
N GLU A 76 -8.92 -9.79 -1.10
CA GLU A 76 -9.88 -9.81 0.00
C GLU A 76 -9.82 -8.51 0.77
N ARG A 77 -10.99 -7.88 1.01
CA ARG A 77 -11.07 -6.68 1.84
C ARG A 77 -10.57 -7.01 3.23
N ARG A 78 -9.71 -6.14 3.76
CA ARG A 78 -9.16 -6.25 5.11
C ARG A 78 -10.12 -5.67 6.14
N ASP A 79 -10.23 -6.37 7.26
CA ASP A 79 -10.91 -5.89 8.47
C ASP A 79 -9.92 -5.27 9.47
N ASP A 80 -8.61 -5.45 9.24
CA ASP A 80 -7.49 -5.03 10.11
C ASP A 80 -6.82 -3.71 9.67
N LEU A 81 -7.51 -2.87 8.89
CA LEU A 81 -6.89 -1.70 8.25
C LEU A 81 -6.30 -0.69 9.23
N ASP A 82 -6.88 -0.55 10.41
CA ASP A 82 -6.40 0.42 11.42
C ASP A 82 -5.16 -0.08 12.19
N GLU A 83 -4.86 -1.38 12.10
CA GLU A 83 -3.73 -2.05 12.75
C GLU A 83 -2.50 -2.16 11.84
N LEU A 84 -2.70 -1.97 10.53
CA LEU A 84 -1.63 -2.07 9.54
C LEU A 84 -0.60 -0.94 9.64
N ASN A 85 0.65 -1.30 9.38
CA ASN A 85 1.74 -0.34 9.19
C ASN A 85 1.77 0.17 7.75
N TYR A 86 0.80 1.01 7.36
CA TYR A 86 0.74 1.67 6.05
C TYR A 86 1.32 3.10 6.07
N PHE A 87 1.58 3.65 7.25
CA PHE A 87 2.09 5.00 7.45
C PHE A 87 3.22 5.01 8.47
N THR A 88 4.34 5.64 8.12
CA THR A 88 5.47 5.81 9.04
C THR A 88 6.00 7.24 8.97
N LEU A 89 6.22 7.85 10.13
CA LEU A 89 6.99 9.08 10.27
C LEU A 89 8.42 8.72 10.70
N ILE A 90 9.40 9.11 9.91
CA ILE A 90 10.83 8.83 10.11
C ILE A 90 11.53 10.14 10.41
N LYS A 91 12.29 10.21 11.50
CA LYS A 91 13.26 11.28 11.74
C LYS A 91 14.63 10.73 11.38
N SER A 92 15.37 11.41 10.51
CA SER A 92 16.68 10.94 10.05
C SER A 92 17.60 12.11 9.71
N ASP A 93 18.88 11.99 10.06
CA ASP A 93 19.93 12.93 9.61
C ASP A 93 20.43 12.60 8.18
N ASN A 94 19.99 11.46 7.62
CA ASN A 94 20.34 11.01 6.28
C ASN A 94 19.08 10.53 5.54
N PRO A 95 18.26 11.46 5.00
CA PRO A 95 17.05 11.14 4.25
C PRO A 95 17.31 10.25 3.02
N GLU A 96 18.44 10.43 2.33
CA GLU A 96 18.80 9.67 1.13
C GLU A 96 18.97 8.17 1.44
N ALA A 97 19.63 7.84 2.56
CA ALA A 97 19.77 6.45 3.00
C ALA A 97 18.41 5.82 3.34
N GLU A 98 17.49 6.59 3.93
CA GLU A 98 16.13 6.12 4.20
C GLU A 98 15.35 5.89 2.91
N ILE A 99 15.44 6.80 1.93
CA ILE A 99 14.82 6.63 0.61
C ILE A 99 15.30 5.33 -0.06
N ILE A 100 16.61 5.06 -0.05
CA ILE A 100 17.17 3.84 -0.65
C ILE A 100 16.58 2.59 0.02
N LYS A 101 16.53 2.54 1.36
CA LYS A 101 15.92 1.42 2.09
C LYS A 101 14.46 1.22 1.70
N ILE A 102 13.71 2.31 1.54
CA ILE A 102 12.28 2.27 1.20
C ILE A 102 12.07 1.74 -0.22
N VAL A 103 12.82 2.25 -1.20
CA VAL A 103 12.67 1.86 -2.61
C VAL A 103 13.07 0.39 -2.82
N LEU A 104 14.09 -0.10 -2.10
CA LEU A 104 14.55 -1.49 -2.21
C LEU A 104 13.71 -2.50 -1.41
N TYR A 105 12.83 -2.03 -0.51
CA TYR A 105 11.99 -2.90 0.29
C TYR A 105 10.90 -3.54 -0.56
N GLN A 106 10.74 -4.87 -0.49
CA GLN A 106 9.68 -5.60 -1.18
C GLN A 106 8.48 -5.82 -0.25
N ILE A 107 7.30 -5.40 -0.69
CA ILE A 107 6.01 -5.59 0.00
C ILE A 107 5.46 -6.98 -0.33
N ASP A 108 5.06 -7.73 0.69
CA ASP A 108 4.22 -8.92 0.52
C ASP A 108 2.73 -8.53 0.50
N PRO A 109 2.06 -8.53 -0.65
CA PRO A 109 0.66 -8.12 -0.75
C PRO A 109 -0.32 -9.07 -0.03
N SER A 110 0.13 -10.25 0.42
CA SER A 110 -0.71 -11.18 1.18
C SER A 110 -0.76 -10.87 2.68
N VAL A 111 0.21 -10.11 3.19
CA VAL A 111 0.36 -9.83 4.63
C VAL A 111 0.40 -8.34 4.94
N GLU A 112 0.98 -7.53 4.05
CA GLU A 112 1.19 -6.10 4.24
C GLU A 112 0.13 -5.25 3.52
N SER A 113 0.18 -3.93 3.75
CA SER A 113 -0.58 -2.97 2.94
C SER A 113 0.17 -2.70 1.64
N ILE A 114 -0.55 -2.77 0.51
CA ILE A 114 0.01 -2.48 -0.83
C ILE A 114 0.28 -0.99 -1.06
N ILE A 115 -0.25 -0.12 -0.19
CA ILE A 115 0.08 1.31 -0.16
C ILE A 115 0.88 1.60 1.11
N GLN A 116 2.02 2.25 0.92
CA GLN A 116 2.95 2.60 1.98
C GLN A 116 3.28 4.09 1.84
N ILE A 117 2.98 4.87 2.89
CA ILE A 117 3.32 6.29 2.94
C ILE A 117 4.35 6.52 4.04
N LYS A 118 5.49 7.05 3.66
CA LYS A 118 6.59 7.36 4.59
C LYS A 118 6.92 8.83 4.49
N ILE A 119 6.87 9.52 5.62
CA ILE A 119 7.32 10.91 5.74
C ILE A 119 8.68 10.88 6.39
N ILE A 120 9.69 11.38 5.70
CA ILE A 120 11.02 11.58 6.27
C ILE A 120 11.15 13.04 6.67
N ARG A 121 11.54 13.29 7.91
CA ARG A 121 11.89 14.61 8.42
C ARG A 121 13.37 14.61 8.75
N THR A 122 14.10 15.57 8.19
CA THR A 122 15.48 15.82 8.59
C THR A 122 15.51 16.16 10.08
N ALA A 123 16.28 15.42 10.87
CA ALA A 123 16.57 15.82 12.23
C ALA A 123 17.54 17.00 12.19
N PHE A 124 17.27 18.02 13.02
CA PHE A 124 18.08 19.23 13.12
C PHE A 124 19.12 19.04 14.23
#